data_AF-A0A2M8B576-F1
#
_entry.id   AF-A0A2M8B576-F1
#
_cell.length_a   1.000
_cell.length_b   1.000
_cell.length_c   1.000
_cell.angle_alpha   90.00
_cell.angle_beta   90.00
_cell.angle_gamma   90.00
#
_symmetry.space_group_name_H-M   'P 1'
#
loop_
_entity.id
_entity.type
_entity.pdbx_description
1 polymer ?
#
loop_
_entity_poly.entity_id
_entity_poly.type
_entity_poly.pdbx_seq_one_letter_code
_entity_poly.pdbx_strand_id
1 'polypeptide(L)'
;MSHDATNWAIQRRGLKPTTKIVLWHLCDRFNPDFGCFPSQDRLAHDCEISRSTLNEHLDRLEAEHLLRRVPRIDPVTKRQLPTRYILGFEEGFAPHDPEPCPKTGHGVLPSGYDAETACEIAVSGAILAEPCPEIAHGTPQGPVSGFCPDPCPENAQSRVRNPDTNLVREPLSKPVKEEEGAQAREAISDEFFGKLLDALGLDHAALPGWWQGWPPRLHVQRWRDGLGLTEAEIVAAAEASRQEHPEPPDGPKALDRAMQRAVQRKVEDAGRKRRKPKAEAAPAAKPITDLPAFYANLVNLDGYLPVSAISNTMRDAMLGRGLVTAERLRERGIR
;
A
#
# COMPACT_ATOMS: atom_id res chain seq x y z
N MET A 1 11.16 -19.08 -2.69
CA MET A 1 10.26 -20.20 -3.00
C MET A 1 10.94 -21.46 -2.50
N SER A 2 10.31 -22.21 -1.59
CA SER A 2 10.84 -23.50 -1.14
C SER A 2 10.24 -24.61 -2.00
N HIS A 3 11.06 -25.23 -2.85
CA HIS A 3 10.63 -26.34 -3.72
C HIS A 3 10.19 -27.56 -2.89
N ASP A 4 10.83 -27.80 -1.75
CA ASP A 4 10.50 -28.93 -0.88
C ASP A 4 9.13 -28.74 -0.20
N ALA A 5 8.84 -27.52 0.27
CA ALA A 5 7.55 -27.20 0.87
C ALA A 5 6.39 -27.32 -0.13
N THR A 6 6.59 -26.84 -1.36
CA THR A 6 5.55 -26.92 -2.40
C THR A 6 5.32 -28.35 -2.87
N ASN A 7 6.38 -29.16 -2.98
CA ASN A 7 6.28 -30.60 -3.25
C ASN A 7 5.51 -31.34 -2.14
N TRP A 8 5.76 -30.99 -0.88
CA TRP A 8 5.01 -31.52 0.26
C TRP A 8 3.51 -31.22 0.14
N ALA A 9 3.12 -30.00 -0.21
CA ALA A 9 1.72 -29.63 -0.43
C ALA A 9 1.08 -30.45 -1.56
N ILE A 10 1.82 -30.70 -2.65
CA ILE A 10 1.36 -31.53 -3.77
C ILE A 10 1.10 -32.97 -3.33
N GLN A 11 1.95 -33.54 -2.47
CA GLN A 11 1.82 -34.90 -1.97
C GLN A 11 0.58 -35.12 -1.09
N ARG A 12 0.06 -34.07 -0.42
CA ARG A 12 -1.17 -34.18 0.39
C ARG A 12 -2.38 -34.59 -0.46
N ARG A 13 -3.15 -35.57 0.04
CA ARG A 13 -4.35 -36.15 -0.57
C ARG A 13 -5.55 -35.92 0.37
N GLY A 14 -6.77 -35.97 -0.15
CA GLY A 14 -8.00 -35.78 0.63
C GLY A 14 -8.45 -34.33 0.84
N LEU A 15 -7.64 -33.36 0.43
CA LEU A 15 -7.97 -31.93 0.48
C LEU A 15 -8.92 -31.53 -0.65
N LYS A 16 -9.88 -30.63 -0.35
CA LYS A 16 -10.65 -29.92 -1.38
C LYS A 16 -9.67 -29.13 -2.28
N PRO A 17 -9.95 -28.98 -3.61
CA PRO A 17 -9.05 -28.29 -4.53
C PRO A 17 -8.61 -26.91 -4.05
N THR A 18 -9.55 -26.07 -3.60
CA THR A 18 -9.25 -24.73 -3.10
C THR A 18 -8.44 -24.75 -1.80
N THR A 19 -8.72 -25.66 -0.88
CA THR A 19 -7.93 -25.84 0.35
C THR A 19 -6.50 -26.25 0.04
N LYS A 20 -6.31 -27.07 -1.01
CA LYS A 20 -4.99 -27.48 -1.50
C LYS A 20 -4.23 -26.32 -2.15
N ILE A 21 -4.92 -25.44 -2.88
CA ILE A 21 -4.35 -24.20 -3.44
C ILE A 21 -3.87 -23.27 -2.31
N VAL A 22 -4.69 -23.07 -1.27
CA VAL A 22 -4.31 -22.27 -0.09
C VAL A 22 -3.05 -22.84 0.58
N LEU A 23 -2.99 -24.16 0.79
CA LEU A 23 -1.81 -24.83 1.34
C LEU A 23 -0.57 -24.65 0.46
N TRP A 24 -0.74 -24.75 -0.86
CA TRP A 24 0.35 -24.58 -1.81
C TRP A 24 0.93 -23.16 -1.79
N HIS A 25 0.09 -22.12 -1.79
CA HIS A 25 0.55 -20.73 -1.67
C HIS A 25 1.24 -20.44 -0.32
N LEU A 26 0.78 -21.05 0.77
CA LEU A 26 1.47 -20.97 2.06
C LEU A 26 2.86 -21.60 1.99
N CYS A 27 3.00 -22.73 1.31
CA CYS A 27 4.26 -23.44 1.14
C CYS A 27 5.23 -22.71 0.20
N ASP A 28 4.73 -22.09 -0.87
CA ASP A 28 5.55 -21.26 -1.78
C ASP A 28 6.24 -20.10 -1.05
N ARG A 29 5.51 -19.52 -0.09
CA ARG A 29 5.94 -18.38 0.74
C ARG A 29 6.71 -18.78 1.99
N PHE A 30 6.94 -20.07 2.23
CA PHE A 30 7.71 -20.55 3.37
C PHE A 30 9.20 -20.30 3.19
N ASN A 31 9.85 -19.80 4.24
CA ASN A 31 11.28 -19.66 4.35
C ASN A 31 11.78 -20.48 5.57
N PRO A 32 12.77 -21.39 5.42
CA PRO A 32 13.30 -22.18 6.53
C PRO A 32 13.80 -21.36 7.72
N ASP A 33 14.45 -20.22 7.47
CA ASP A 33 15.11 -19.43 8.52
C ASP A 33 14.12 -18.53 9.27
N PHE A 34 13.15 -17.97 8.55
CA PHE A 34 12.25 -16.96 9.10
C PHE A 34 10.85 -17.53 9.42
N GLY A 35 10.37 -18.50 8.65
CA GLY A 35 9.01 -19.04 8.70
C GLY A 35 8.06 -18.43 7.64
N CYS A 36 6.75 -18.65 7.80
CA CYS A 36 5.71 -18.19 6.88
C CYS A 36 4.83 -17.11 7.52
N PHE A 37 4.80 -15.90 6.94
CA PHE A 37 4.03 -14.75 7.44
C PHE A 37 3.27 -13.93 6.37
N PRO A 38 2.54 -14.56 5.44
CA PRO A 38 1.72 -13.80 4.51
C PRO A 38 0.60 -13.05 5.25
N SER A 39 0.26 -11.85 4.78
CA SER A 39 -0.99 -11.21 5.20
C SER A 39 -2.17 -11.98 4.60
N GLN A 40 -3.29 -12.04 5.34
CA GLN A 40 -4.50 -12.71 4.86
C GLN A 40 -5.05 -12.06 3.58
N ASP A 41 -4.94 -10.74 3.44
CA ASP A 41 -5.34 -10.04 2.20
C ASP A 41 -4.55 -10.52 0.99
N ARG A 42 -3.23 -10.68 1.16
CA ARG A 42 -2.36 -11.16 0.09
C ARG A 42 -2.64 -12.61 -0.23
N LEU A 43 -2.81 -13.46 0.79
CA LEU A 43 -3.12 -14.87 0.61
C LEU A 43 -4.49 -15.08 -0.06
N ALA A 44 -5.49 -14.27 0.29
CA ALA A 44 -6.82 -14.28 -0.33
C ALA A 44 -6.75 -13.89 -1.81
N HIS A 45 -6.00 -12.84 -2.12
CA HIS A 45 -5.75 -12.40 -3.50
C HIS A 45 -5.04 -13.49 -4.31
N ASP A 46 -3.97 -14.10 -3.78
CA ASP A 46 -3.21 -15.15 -4.47
C ASP A 46 -4.08 -16.38 -4.78
N CYS A 47 -4.97 -16.73 -3.84
CA CYS A 47 -5.86 -17.88 -3.99
C CYS A 47 -7.15 -17.55 -4.75
N GLU A 48 -7.34 -16.30 -5.18
CA GLU A 48 -8.55 -15.80 -5.86
C GLU A 48 -9.86 -16.09 -5.11
N ILE A 49 -9.83 -15.93 -3.77
CA ILE A 49 -10.99 -16.18 -2.89
C ILE A 49 -11.22 -15.02 -1.94
N SER A 50 -12.45 -14.93 -1.41
CA SER A 50 -12.77 -13.95 -0.38
C SER A 50 -12.02 -14.26 0.93
N ARG A 51 -11.79 -13.23 1.77
CA ARG A 51 -11.19 -13.42 3.10
C ARG A 51 -12.00 -14.37 3.99
N SER A 52 -13.33 -14.34 3.90
CA SER A 52 -14.20 -15.26 4.63
C SER A 52 -13.98 -16.71 4.19
N THR A 53 -13.95 -16.96 2.88
CA THR A 53 -13.69 -18.29 2.32
C THR A 53 -12.27 -18.77 2.62
N LEU A 54 -11.30 -17.86 2.62
CA LEU A 54 -9.93 -18.16 3.04
C LEU A 54 -9.91 -18.65 4.49
N ASN A 55 -10.62 -17.98 5.40
CA ASN A 55 -10.68 -18.41 6.80
C ASN A 55 -11.29 -19.80 6.95
N GLU A 56 -12.38 -20.11 6.24
CA GLU A 56 -12.96 -21.48 6.23
C GLU A 56 -11.94 -22.54 5.76
N HIS A 57 -11.13 -22.23 4.75
CA HIS A 57 -10.07 -23.14 4.30
C HIS A 57 -8.90 -23.24 5.27
N LEU A 58 -8.54 -22.15 5.94
CA LEU A 58 -7.51 -22.16 6.99
C LEU A 58 -7.97 -22.99 8.19
N ASP A 59 -9.23 -22.86 8.61
CA ASP A 59 -9.82 -23.63 9.71
C ASP A 59 -9.81 -25.13 9.37
N ARG A 60 -10.12 -25.48 8.11
CA ARG A 60 -10.01 -26.87 7.63
C ARG A 60 -8.57 -27.38 7.64
N LEU A 61 -7.59 -26.57 7.25
CA LEU A 61 -6.18 -26.97 7.30
C LEU A 61 -5.68 -27.17 8.75
N GLU A 62 -6.22 -26.41 9.71
CA GLU A 62 -5.95 -26.61 11.13
C GLU A 62 -6.61 -27.89 11.68
N ALA A 63 -7.85 -28.16 11.28
CA ALA A 63 -8.57 -29.38 11.63
C ALA A 63 -7.89 -30.65 11.06
N GLU A 64 -7.29 -30.55 9.87
CA GLU A 64 -6.49 -31.62 9.26
C GLU A 64 -5.03 -31.65 9.80
N HIS A 65 -4.69 -30.80 10.77
CA HIS A 65 -3.36 -30.69 11.37
C HIS A 65 -2.23 -30.47 10.36
N LEU A 66 -2.51 -29.76 9.26
CA LEU A 66 -1.53 -29.39 8.24
C LEU A 66 -0.97 -27.98 8.46
N LEU A 67 -1.64 -27.20 9.31
CA LEU A 67 -1.33 -25.81 9.58
C LEU A 67 -1.64 -25.47 11.04
N ARG A 68 -0.92 -24.50 11.60
CA ARG A 68 -1.25 -23.83 12.86
C ARG A 68 -1.04 -22.32 12.72
N ARG A 69 -2.06 -21.50 12.99
CA ARG A 69 -1.94 -20.04 13.03
C ARG A 69 -1.51 -19.58 14.42
N VAL A 70 -0.43 -18.80 14.50
CA VAL A 70 0.04 -18.16 15.73
C VAL A 70 -0.05 -16.64 15.57
N PRO A 71 -1.03 -15.98 16.21
CA PRO A 71 -1.08 -14.52 16.24
C PRO A 71 0.12 -14.00 17.03
N ARG A 72 0.73 -12.92 16.54
CA ARG A 72 1.92 -12.32 17.16
C ARG A 72 1.63 -10.88 17.56
N ILE A 73 2.13 -10.49 18.71
CA ILE A 73 2.06 -9.12 19.22
C ILE A 73 3.50 -8.70 19.54
N ASP A 74 3.85 -7.49 19.14
CA ASP A 74 5.13 -6.90 19.49
C ASP A 74 5.20 -6.68 21.02
N PRO A 75 6.18 -7.25 21.74
CA PRO A 75 6.23 -7.18 23.19
C PRO A 75 6.39 -5.75 23.71
N VAL A 76 7.05 -4.88 22.94
CA VAL A 76 7.38 -3.51 23.31
C VAL A 76 6.28 -2.57 22.84
N THR A 77 5.94 -2.61 21.55
CA THR A 77 4.99 -1.63 20.98
C THR A 77 3.52 -2.03 21.14
N LYS A 78 3.25 -3.27 21.59
CA LYS A 78 1.91 -3.88 21.69
C LYS A 78 1.13 -3.88 20.37
N ARG A 79 1.80 -3.65 19.23
CA ARG A 79 1.20 -3.70 17.90
C ARG A 79 1.00 -5.14 17.45
N GLN A 80 -0.06 -5.37 16.70
CA GLN A 80 -0.30 -6.67 16.08
C GLN A 80 0.73 -6.89 14.96
N LEU A 81 1.46 -7.99 15.04
CA LEU A 81 2.41 -8.44 14.03
C LEU A 81 1.72 -9.41 13.06
N PRO A 82 2.29 -9.61 11.85
CA PRO A 82 1.79 -10.61 10.92
C PRO A 82 1.68 -12.00 11.56
N THR A 83 0.53 -12.64 11.36
CA THR A 83 0.26 -13.99 11.84
C THR A 83 1.32 -14.96 11.29
N ARG A 84 1.88 -15.79 12.17
CA ARG A 84 2.78 -16.87 11.76
C ARG A 84 1.96 -18.09 11.39
N TYR A 85 2.23 -18.65 10.23
CA TYR A 85 1.67 -19.90 9.76
C TYR A 85 2.73 -20.98 9.94
N ILE A 86 2.50 -21.90 10.87
CA ILE A 86 3.40 -23.04 11.13
C ILE A 86 2.88 -24.21 10.33
N LEU A 87 3.65 -24.66 9.36
CA LEU A 87 3.28 -25.74 8.44
C LEU A 87 3.57 -27.10 9.08
N GLY A 88 2.74 -28.10 8.78
CA GLY A 88 2.81 -29.44 9.38
C GLY A 88 4.08 -30.24 9.09
N PHE A 89 5.02 -29.71 8.31
CA PHE A 89 6.34 -30.29 8.10
C PHE A 89 7.46 -29.59 8.89
N GLU A 90 7.18 -28.46 9.57
CA GLU A 90 8.17 -27.77 10.39
C GLU A 90 8.51 -28.58 11.66
N GLU A 91 9.79 -28.64 12.03
CA GLU A 91 10.23 -29.23 13.30
C GLU A 91 9.60 -28.46 14.48
N GLY A 92 8.87 -29.16 15.35
CA GLY A 92 8.12 -28.54 16.45
C GLY A 92 6.65 -28.23 16.14
N PHE A 93 6.07 -28.79 15.07
CA PHE A 93 4.64 -28.83 14.86
C PHE A 93 3.96 -29.67 15.96
N ALA A 94 3.47 -29.01 17.01
CA ALA A 94 2.57 -29.62 17.99
C ALA A 94 1.11 -29.26 17.59
N PRO A 95 0.21 -30.26 17.45
CA PRO A 95 -1.21 -30.00 17.26
C PRO A 95 -1.72 -29.07 18.36
N HIS A 96 -2.47 -28.03 17.99
CA HIS A 96 -3.09 -27.16 18.97
C HIS A 96 -4.31 -27.89 19.54
N ASP A 97 -4.26 -28.22 20.82
CA ASP A 97 -5.47 -28.60 21.57
C ASP A 97 -6.28 -27.31 21.76
N PRO A 98 -7.53 -27.23 21.29
CA PRO A 98 -8.29 -25.99 21.36
C PRO A 98 -8.73 -25.73 22.80
N GLU A 99 -7.91 -25.01 23.57
CA GLU A 99 -8.46 -24.28 24.71
C GLU A 99 -9.41 -23.21 24.17
N PRO A 100 -10.68 -23.18 24.62
CA PRO A 100 -11.67 -22.24 24.11
C PRO A 100 -11.20 -20.82 24.39
N CYS A 101 -10.91 -20.08 23.32
CA CYS A 101 -10.54 -18.67 23.40
C CYS A 101 -11.60 -17.90 24.21
N PRO A 102 -11.22 -17.11 25.22
CA PRO A 102 -12.18 -16.31 25.98
C PRO A 102 -12.86 -15.33 25.02
N LYS A 103 -14.19 -15.39 24.98
CA LYS A 103 -15.04 -14.47 24.21
C LYS A 103 -14.64 -13.04 24.57
N THR A 104 -13.95 -12.35 23.66
CA THR A 104 -13.78 -10.90 23.74
C THR A 104 -15.14 -10.29 23.45
N GLY A 105 -15.97 -10.18 24.49
CA GLY A 105 -17.22 -9.42 24.46
C GLY A 105 -16.87 -7.96 24.27
N HIS A 106 -17.38 -7.37 23.20
CA HIS A 106 -17.36 -5.93 23.04
C HIS A 106 -18.10 -5.30 24.22
N GLY A 107 -17.36 -4.55 25.04
CA GLY A 107 -17.89 -3.84 26.18
C GLY A 107 -18.91 -2.80 25.75
N VAL A 108 -20.13 -2.93 26.26
CA VAL A 108 -21.03 -1.81 26.45
C VAL A 108 -20.86 -1.37 27.90
N LEU A 109 -20.28 -0.18 28.07
CA LEU A 109 -20.16 0.48 29.38
C LEU A 109 -21.56 0.83 29.92
N PRO A 110 -21.86 0.58 31.20
CA PRO A 110 -23.08 1.05 31.83
C PRO A 110 -22.89 2.47 32.36
N SER A 111 -23.64 3.41 31.79
CA SER A 111 -23.94 4.73 32.36
C SER A 111 -25.44 4.91 32.12
N GLY A 112 -26.36 5.03 33.09
CA GLY A 112 -26.27 5.27 34.50
C GLY A 112 -27.03 6.55 34.84
N TYR A 113 -28.38 6.54 34.84
CA TYR A 113 -29.26 7.43 35.63
C TYR A 113 -30.75 7.01 35.56
N ASP A 114 -31.24 6.52 36.70
CA ASP A 114 -32.39 6.97 37.50
C ASP A 114 -33.85 6.98 36.99
N ALA A 115 -34.67 6.40 37.88
CA ALA A 115 -35.97 6.84 38.41
C ALA A 115 -37.30 6.41 37.74
N GLU A 116 -38.00 5.54 38.50
CA GLU A 116 -39.44 5.57 38.85
C GLU A 116 -40.51 5.31 37.78
N THR A 117 -41.22 4.18 37.90
CA THR A 117 -42.62 4.11 38.39
C THR A 117 -43.18 2.67 38.26
N ALA A 118 -43.92 2.28 39.32
CA ALA A 118 -44.65 1.06 39.64
C ALA A 118 -45.56 0.48 38.52
N CYS A 119 -46.05 -0.77 38.55
CA CYS A 119 -46.93 -1.34 39.58
C CYS A 119 -46.89 -2.87 39.67
N GLU A 120 -47.02 -3.32 40.91
CA GLU A 120 -47.42 -4.65 41.36
C GLU A 120 -48.85 -5.00 40.92
N ILE A 121 -49.18 -6.30 40.86
CA ILE A 121 -50.15 -6.95 41.76
C ILE A 121 -50.25 -8.44 41.38
N ALA A 122 -50.08 -9.27 42.40
CA ALA A 122 -50.30 -10.71 42.40
C ALA A 122 -51.79 -11.08 42.47
N VAL A 123 -52.10 -12.37 42.17
CA VAL A 123 -53.01 -13.28 42.91
C VAL A 123 -53.70 -14.29 41.97
N SER A 124 -53.23 -15.54 42.11
CA SER A 124 -53.98 -16.80 42.38
C SER A 124 -55.20 -17.24 41.57
N GLY A 125 -55.23 -18.56 41.24
CA GLY A 125 -56.52 -19.28 41.03
C GLY A 125 -56.50 -20.60 40.24
N ALA A 126 -55.91 -21.65 40.79
CA ALA A 126 -56.32 -23.08 40.79
C ALA A 126 -57.35 -23.68 39.76
N ILE A 127 -56.90 -24.77 39.09
CA ILE A 127 -57.47 -26.16 39.07
C ILE A 127 -58.45 -26.62 37.95
N LEU A 128 -58.00 -27.70 37.27
CA LEU A 128 -58.66 -28.88 36.63
C LEU A 128 -59.76 -28.75 35.55
N ALA A 129 -59.52 -29.34 34.36
CA ALA A 129 -60.04 -30.65 33.93
C ALA A 129 -60.08 -30.80 32.38
N GLU A 130 -59.45 -31.88 31.91
CA GLU A 130 -59.50 -32.58 30.59
C GLU A 130 -60.93 -32.76 30.00
N PRO A 131 -61.15 -32.97 28.67
CA PRO A 131 -60.55 -34.11 27.95
C PRO A 131 -60.20 -33.95 26.46
N CYS A 132 -59.17 -34.67 26.02
CA CYS A 132 -58.97 -35.07 24.63
C CYS A 132 -60.08 -36.03 24.13
N PRO A 133 -60.33 -36.06 22.81
CA PRO A 133 -60.60 -37.33 22.13
C PRO A 133 -59.70 -37.58 20.92
N GLU A 134 -59.34 -38.86 20.80
CA GLU A 134 -58.54 -39.54 19.76
C GLU A 134 -59.28 -39.70 18.43
N ILE A 135 -58.53 -39.73 17.32
CA ILE A 135 -58.74 -40.69 16.20
C ILE A 135 -57.37 -41.19 15.69
N ALA A 136 -56.95 -42.34 16.22
CA ALA A 136 -56.48 -43.56 15.56
C ALA A 136 -55.65 -43.54 14.23
N HIS A 137 -54.41 -44.03 14.39
CA HIS A 137 -53.70 -45.09 13.65
C HIS A 137 -53.06 -44.89 12.26
N GLY A 138 -51.72 -45.09 12.25
CA GLY A 138 -50.93 -45.51 11.10
C GLY A 138 -49.43 -45.61 11.41
N THR A 139 -48.97 -46.68 12.07
CA THR A 139 -47.55 -47.14 12.06
C THR A 139 -47.37 -48.17 10.92
N PRO A 140 -46.19 -48.37 10.27
CA PRO A 140 -44.89 -48.50 10.97
C PRO A 140 -43.60 -48.08 10.20
N GLN A 141 -42.47 -48.05 10.93
CA GLN A 141 -41.06 -48.10 10.49
C GLN A 141 -40.43 -46.83 9.85
N GLY A 142 -39.81 -46.01 10.70
CA GLY A 142 -38.76 -45.08 10.27
C GLY A 142 -37.40 -45.81 10.12
N PRO A 143 -36.60 -45.54 9.08
CA PRO A 143 -35.23 -46.03 9.00
C PRO A 143 -34.34 -45.27 10.00
N VAL A 144 -33.59 -46.03 10.80
CA VAL A 144 -32.53 -45.51 11.67
C VAL A 144 -31.35 -45.11 10.78
N SER A 145 -31.21 -43.81 10.50
CA SER A 145 -29.99 -43.23 9.92
C SER A 145 -29.26 -42.46 11.02
N GLY A 146 -28.16 -43.03 11.52
CA GLY A 146 -27.27 -42.42 12.51
C GLY A 146 -26.37 -41.34 11.93
N PHE A 147 -26.96 -40.24 11.46
CA PHE A 147 -26.23 -39.00 11.16
C PHE A 147 -26.87 -37.84 11.90
N CYS A 148 -26.09 -37.14 12.72
CA CYS A 148 -26.46 -35.84 13.25
C CYS A 148 -26.65 -34.86 12.07
N PRO A 149 -27.71 -34.02 12.06
CA PRO A 149 -27.74 -32.88 11.16
C PRO A 149 -26.61 -31.93 11.54
N ASP A 150 -25.72 -31.61 10.59
CA ASP A 150 -24.77 -30.50 10.72
C ASP A 150 -25.55 -29.22 11.10
N PRO A 151 -25.03 -28.39 12.03
CA PRO A 151 -25.67 -27.11 12.32
C PRO A 151 -25.63 -26.23 11.07
N CYS A 152 -26.75 -26.21 10.36
CA CYS A 152 -27.00 -25.31 9.26
C CYS A 152 -27.13 -23.89 9.84
N PRO A 153 -26.35 -22.89 9.38
CA PRO A 153 -26.55 -21.52 9.82
C PRO A 153 -27.83 -20.97 9.18
N GLU A 154 -28.95 -21.08 9.91
CA GLU A 154 -30.15 -20.33 9.62
C GLU A 154 -29.83 -18.84 9.52
N ASN A 155 -30.11 -18.24 8.36
CA ASN A 155 -30.56 -16.86 8.30
C ASN A 155 -31.69 -16.79 7.28
N ALA A 156 -32.91 -16.77 7.80
CA ALA A 156 -34.12 -16.53 7.04
C ALA A 156 -34.16 -15.10 6.50
N GLN A 157 -34.64 -14.99 5.26
CA GLN A 157 -35.15 -13.81 4.56
C GLN A 157 -34.29 -12.54 4.56
N SER A 158 -33.56 -12.36 3.45
CA SER A 158 -33.19 -11.06 2.89
C SER A 158 -32.33 -10.15 3.79
N ARG A 159 -31.06 -10.52 3.94
CA ARG A 159 -29.99 -9.52 3.93
C ARG A 159 -28.90 -9.99 2.99
N VAL A 160 -28.86 -9.40 1.80
CA VAL A 160 -27.80 -9.61 0.82
C VAL A 160 -26.46 -9.40 1.55
N ARG A 161 -25.71 -10.48 1.79
CA ARG A 161 -24.27 -10.35 1.98
C ARG A 161 -23.75 -9.95 0.62
N ASN A 162 -23.43 -8.68 0.41
CA ASN A 162 -22.72 -8.27 -0.79
C ASN A 162 -21.35 -8.97 -0.76
N PRO A 163 -21.13 -10.03 -1.57
CA PRO A 163 -19.82 -10.63 -1.73
C PRO A 163 -19.13 -9.88 -2.87
N ASP A 164 -19.14 -8.55 -2.80
CA ASP A 164 -18.52 -7.70 -3.81
C ASP A 164 -17.04 -7.63 -3.47
N THR A 165 -16.24 -8.51 -4.09
CA THR A 165 -15.02 -8.18 -4.85
C THR A 165 -14.42 -9.45 -5.49
N ASN A 166 -15.21 -10.25 -6.21
CA ASN A 166 -14.67 -11.22 -7.15
C ASN A 166 -15.34 -10.98 -8.50
N LEU A 167 -14.66 -10.24 -9.37
CA LEU A 167 -15.03 -10.22 -10.79
C LEU A 167 -14.78 -11.64 -11.31
N VAL A 168 -15.86 -12.39 -11.49
CA VAL A 168 -15.86 -13.69 -12.15
C VAL A 168 -15.12 -13.55 -13.48
N ARG A 169 -13.94 -14.17 -13.61
CA ARG A 169 -13.38 -14.48 -14.91
C ARG A 169 -14.18 -15.64 -15.47
N GLU A 170 -14.99 -15.36 -16.49
CA GLU A 170 -15.65 -16.42 -17.24
C GLU A 170 -14.61 -17.42 -17.80
N PRO A 171 -14.86 -18.73 -17.70
CA PRO A 171 -13.96 -19.71 -18.27
C PRO A 171 -13.94 -19.57 -19.80
N LEU A 172 -12.77 -19.20 -20.34
CA LEU A 172 -12.49 -19.13 -21.78
C LEU A 172 -12.81 -20.48 -22.44
N SER A 173 -14.04 -20.60 -22.94
CA SER A 173 -14.53 -21.76 -23.66
C SER A 173 -14.52 -21.44 -25.14
N LYS A 174 -13.35 -21.61 -25.76
CA LYS A 174 -13.05 -21.85 -27.20
C LYS A 174 -11.53 -21.72 -27.39
N PRO A 175 -10.88 -22.50 -28.28
CA PRO A 175 -9.55 -22.13 -28.72
C PRO A 175 -9.68 -20.77 -29.38
N VAL A 176 -9.03 -19.76 -28.82
CA VAL A 176 -9.01 -18.40 -29.37
C VAL A 176 -8.34 -18.50 -30.73
N LYS A 177 -9.16 -18.50 -31.78
CA LYS A 177 -8.75 -17.90 -33.04
C LYS A 177 -8.35 -16.48 -32.72
N GLU A 178 -7.14 -16.11 -33.14
CA GLU A 178 -6.77 -14.72 -33.32
C GLU A 178 -7.93 -13.99 -34.01
N GLU A 179 -8.58 -13.07 -33.31
CA GLU A 179 -9.34 -12.01 -33.96
C GLU A 179 -9.47 -10.81 -33.03
N GLU A 180 -8.81 -9.75 -33.48
CA GLU A 180 -9.12 -8.33 -33.32
C GLU A 180 -10.40 -7.96 -32.56
N GLY A 181 -10.22 -7.01 -31.63
CA GLY A 181 -11.06 -5.82 -31.62
C GLY A 181 -12.07 -5.71 -30.49
N ALA A 182 -11.64 -5.12 -29.36
CA ALA A 182 -12.48 -4.17 -28.62
C ALA A 182 -11.66 -3.39 -27.57
N GLN A 183 -10.90 -2.38 -28.01
CA GLN A 183 -10.94 -1.02 -27.44
C GLN A 183 -9.99 -0.11 -28.24
N ALA A 184 -10.58 0.75 -29.06
CA ALA A 184 -9.91 1.83 -29.77
C ALA A 184 -9.37 2.87 -28.76
N ARG A 185 -8.17 2.62 -28.25
CA ARG A 185 -7.21 3.64 -27.84
C ARG A 185 -6.05 3.48 -28.81
N GLU A 186 -5.66 4.55 -29.51
CA GLU A 186 -4.64 4.49 -30.57
C GLU A 186 -3.45 3.64 -30.11
N ALA A 187 -3.28 2.48 -30.75
CA ALA A 187 -2.14 1.64 -30.50
C ALA A 187 -0.87 2.46 -30.69
N ILE A 188 0.18 2.14 -29.93
CA ILE A 188 1.47 2.79 -30.10
C ILE A 188 1.90 2.68 -31.56
N SER A 189 2.14 3.83 -32.19
CA SER A 189 2.56 3.89 -33.58
C SER A 189 3.91 3.20 -33.76
N ASP A 190 4.09 2.57 -34.92
CA ASP A 190 5.36 1.94 -35.29
C ASP A 190 6.51 2.96 -35.30
N GLU A 191 6.22 4.19 -35.71
CA GLU A 191 7.17 5.29 -35.72
C GLU A 191 7.65 5.65 -34.30
N PHE A 192 6.73 5.78 -33.34
CA PHE A 192 7.08 6.07 -31.96
C PHE A 192 7.85 4.91 -31.31
N PHE A 193 7.41 3.67 -31.55
CA PHE A 193 8.11 2.51 -31.02
C PHE A 193 9.52 2.38 -31.60
N GLY A 194 9.71 2.67 -32.90
CA GLY A 194 11.03 2.75 -33.52
C GLY A 194 11.92 3.82 -32.88
N LYS A 195 11.41 5.04 -32.66
CA LYS A 195 12.15 6.11 -31.96
C LYS A 195 12.60 5.70 -30.55
N LEU A 196 11.76 4.95 -29.84
CA LEU A 196 12.12 4.41 -28.53
C LEU A 196 13.24 3.37 -28.61
N LEU A 197 13.20 2.48 -29.61
CA LEU A 197 14.25 1.48 -29.83
C LEU A 197 15.58 2.14 -30.23
N ASP A 198 15.54 3.13 -31.11
CA ASP A 198 16.69 3.95 -31.51
C ASP A 198 17.32 4.64 -30.27
N ALA A 199 16.51 5.23 -29.39
CA ALA A 199 16.95 5.85 -28.15
C ALA A 199 17.63 4.86 -27.17
N LEU A 200 17.22 3.60 -27.20
CA LEU A 200 17.83 2.53 -26.41
C LEU A 200 19.05 1.90 -27.09
N GLY A 201 19.33 2.26 -28.35
CA GLY A 201 20.38 1.68 -29.16
C GLY A 201 20.11 0.22 -29.54
N LEU A 202 18.85 -0.16 -29.69
CA LEU A 202 18.43 -1.50 -30.09
C LEU A 202 18.27 -1.58 -31.60
N ASP A 203 18.84 -2.59 -32.23
CA ASP A 203 18.67 -2.84 -33.66
C ASP A 203 17.27 -3.38 -33.95
N HIS A 204 16.53 -2.70 -34.83
CA HIS A 204 15.19 -3.07 -35.25
C HIS A 204 15.16 -4.44 -35.96
N ALA A 205 16.25 -4.85 -36.61
CA ALA A 205 16.35 -6.12 -37.33
C ALA A 205 16.69 -7.31 -36.41
N ALA A 206 17.28 -7.05 -35.23
CA ALA A 206 17.80 -8.06 -34.31
C ALA A 206 17.33 -7.83 -32.87
N LEU A 207 16.04 -7.53 -32.70
CA LEU A 207 15.46 -7.29 -31.38
C LEU A 207 15.52 -8.54 -30.50
N PRO A 208 15.87 -8.43 -29.21
CA PRO A 208 15.70 -9.53 -28.27
C PRO A 208 14.23 -9.96 -28.14
N GLY A 209 13.96 -11.22 -27.81
CA GLY A 209 12.59 -11.77 -27.79
C GLY A 209 11.60 -11.01 -26.90
N TRP A 210 12.08 -10.35 -25.84
CA TRP A 210 11.28 -9.51 -24.95
C TRP A 210 11.01 -8.08 -25.46
N TRP A 211 11.59 -7.69 -26.60
CA TRP A 211 11.27 -6.47 -27.36
C TRP A 211 10.49 -6.77 -28.65
N GLN A 212 10.23 -8.04 -28.94
CA GLN A 212 9.47 -8.48 -30.11
C GLN A 212 7.96 -8.56 -29.84
N GLY A 213 7.18 -8.33 -30.90
CA GLY A 213 5.73 -8.50 -30.89
C GLY A 213 4.96 -7.39 -30.17
N TRP A 214 3.73 -7.72 -29.78
CA TRP A 214 2.80 -6.78 -29.15
C TRP A 214 3.03 -6.52 -27.64
N PRO A 215 3.52 -7.46 -26.81
CA PRO A 215 3.67 -7.22 -25.36
C PRO A 215 4.51 -5.99 -24.99
N PRO A 216 5.63 -5.68 -25.66
CA PRO A 216 6.41 -4.47 -25.38
C PRO A 216 5.65 -3.19 -25.71
N ARG A 217 4.87 -3.19 -26.78
CA ARG A 217 4.03 -2.06 -27.19
C ARG A 217 2.92 -1.81 -26.16
N LEU A 218 2.29 -2.87 -25.65
CA LEU A 218 1.33 -2.72 -24.55
C LEU A 218 2.02 -2.14 -23.30
N HIS A 219 3.25 -2.55 -23.01
CA HIS A 219 3.98 -2.06 -21.84
C HIS A 219 4.30 -0.57 -21.95
N VAL A 220 4.77 -0.12 -23.10
CA VAL A 220 4.99 1.32 -23.37
C VAL A 220 3.65 2.08 -23.34
N GLN A 221 2.56 1.46 -23.80
CA GLN A 221 1.23 2.08 -23.74
C GLN A 221 0.79 2.32 -22.29
N ARG A 222 1.15 1.42 -21.36
CA ARG A 222 0.88 1.61 -19.93
C ARG A 222 1.65 2.79 -19.33
N TRP A 223 2.83 3.15 -19.85
CA TRP A 223 3.51 4.37 -19.41
C TRP A 223 2.75 5.61 -19.87
N ARG A 224 2.26 5.63 -21.11
CA ARG A 224 1.46 6.74 -21.61
C ARG A 224 0.14 6.87 -20.85
N ASP A 225 -0.63 5.80 -20.78
CA ASP A 225 -2.00 5.81 -20.24
C ASP A 225 -2.01 5.79 -18.70
N GLY A 226 -1.07 5.08 -18.08
CA GLY A 226 -1.01 4.87 -16.62
C GLY A 226 -0.15 5.87 -15.87
N LEU A 227 0.96 6.35 -16.46
CA LEU A 227 1.84 7.36 -15.85
C LEU A 227 1.60 8.77 -16.39
N GLY A 228 0.80 8.93 -17.45
CA GLY A 228 0.53 10.24 -18.06
C GLY A 228 1.76 10.88 -18.71
N LEU A 229 2.70 10.04 -19.16
CA LEU A 229 3.88 10.48 -19.90
C LEU A 229 3.53 10.66 -21.38
N THR A 230 4.02 11.74 -21.98
CA THR A 230 3.94 11.92 -23.43
C THR A 230 5.00 11.07 -24.14
N GLU A 231 4.82 10.81 -25.44
CA GLU A 231 5.76 10.03 -26.24
C GLU A 231 7.18 10.63 -26.20
N ALA A 232 7.30 11.96 -26.26
CA ALA A 232 8.57 12.66 -26.13
C ALA A 232 9.20 12.51 -24.74
N GLU A 233 8.40 12.53 -23.67
CA GLU A 233 8.89 12.31 -22.31
C GLU A 233 9.38 10.87 -22.10
N ILE A 234 8.72 9.89 -22.72
CA ILE A 234 9.15 8.48 -22.67
C ILE A 234 10.50 8.30 -23.39
N VAL A 235 10.66 8.85 -24.59
CA VAL A 235 11.93 8.78 -25.33
C VAL A 235 13.05 9.47 -24.56
N ALA A 236 12.81 10.69 -24.05
CA ALA A 236 13.82 11.41 -23.27
C ALA A 236 14.22 10.67 -21.98
N ALA A 237 13.26 10.01 -21.31
CA ALA A 237 13.56 9.19 -20.14
C ALA A 237 14.35 7.92 -20.50
N ALA A 238 14.08 7.32 -21.65
CA ALA A 238 14.83 6.17 -22.17
C ALA A 238 16.28 6.56 -22.51
N GLU A 239 16.49 7.68 -23.22
CA GLU A 239 17.81 8.23 -23.51
C GLU A 239 18.59 8.55 -22.22
N ALA A 240 17.94 9.19 -21.24
CA ALA A 240 18.57 9.47 -19.95
C ALA A 240 18.95 8.19 -19.21
N SER A 241 18.10 7.16 -19.25
CA SER A 241 18.42 5.84 -18.69
C SER A 241 19.61 5.20 -19.38
N ARG A 242 19.77 5.40 -20.71
CA ARG A 242 20.89 4.89 -21.49
C ARG A 242 22.21 5.59 -21.17
N GLN A 243 22.17 6.88 -20.84
CA GLN A 243 23.34 7.63 -20.37
C GLN A 243 23.80 7.16 -18.98
N GLU A 244 22.86 6.82 -18.09
CA GLU A 244 23.17 6.28 -16.76
C GLU A 244 23.62 4.80 -16.82
N HIS A 245 23.11 4.03 -17.78
CA HIS A 245 23.37 2.60 -17.95
C HIS A 245 23.72 2.25 -19.41
N PRO A 246 25.02 2.03 -19.73
CA PRO A 246 25.49 1.78 -21.09
C PRO A 246 25.17 0.38 -21.63
N GLU A 247 24.55 -0.50 -20.86
CA GLU A 247 24.05 -1.81 -21.31
C GLU A 247 22.56 -1.72 -21.69
N PRO A 248 22.15 -2.33 -22.84
CA PRO A 248 20.79 -2.19 -23.33
C PRO A 248 19.83 -2.89 -22.36
N PRO A 249 18.63 -2.33 -22.11
CA PRO A 249 17.72 -2.92 -21.15
C PRO A 249 17.21 -4.30 -21.61
N ASP A 250 17.21 -5.25 -20.69
CA ASP A 250 16.62 -6.61 -20.82
C ASP A 250 15.12 -6.61 -21.14
N GLY A 251 14.48 -5.45 -21.23
CA GLY A 251 13.10 -5.33 -21.65
C GLY A 251 12.48 -4.01 -21.23
N PRO A 252 11.27 -3.70 -21.73
CA PRO A 252 10.55 -2.48 -21.39
C PRO A 252 10.45 -2.27 -19.88
N LYS A 253 10.14 -3.35 -19.12
CA LYS A 253 10.00 -3.30 -17.66
C LYS A 253 11.24 -2.75 -16.92
N ALA A 254 12.44 -2.92 -17.45
CA ALA A 254 13.66 -2.39 -16.84
C ALA A 254 13.62 -0.84 -16.75
N LEU A 255 12.89 -0.20 -17.67
CA LEU A 255 12.73 1.25 -17.72
C LEU A 255 11.63 1.77 -16.78
N ASP A 256 10.83 0.93 -16.12
CA ASP A 256 9.72 1.37 -15.26
C ASP A 256 10.18 2.37 -14.20
N ARG A 257 11.35 2.12 -13.60
CA ARG A 257 11.91 3.01 -12.56
C ARG A 257 12.40 4.33 -13.15
N ALA A 258 12.91 4.33 -14.38
CA ALA A 258 13.27 5.55 -15.11
C ALA A 258 12.03 6.37 -15.45
N MET A 259 10.95 5.72 -15.92
CA MET A 259 9.68 6.36 -16.22
C MET A 259 9.04 6.97 -14.97
N GLN A 260 9.04 6.27 -13.84
CA GLN A 260 8.58 6.82 -12.56
C GLN A 260 9.39 8.04 -12.11
N ARG A 261 10.72 8.03 -12.29
CA ARG A 261 11.57 9.21 -12.00
C ARG A 261 11.24 10.37 -12.94
N ALA A 262 10.95 10.11 -14.21
CA ALA A 262 10.55 11.13 -15.16
C ALA A 262 9.23 11.81 -14.74
N VAL A 263 8.25 11.04 -14.26
CA VAL A 263 7.00 11.58 -13.68
C VAL A 263 7.31 12.46 -12.46
N GLN A 264 8.17 11.99 -11.55
CA GLN A 264 8.53 12.76 -10.36
C GLN A 264 9.20 14.09 -10.74
N ARG A 265 10.15 14.09 -11.68
CA ARG A 265 10.80 15.30 -12.21
C ARG A 265 9.79 16.25 -12.86
N LYS A 266 8.82 15.72 -13.63
CA LYS A 266 7.74 16.51 -14.24
C LYS A 266 6.87 17.20 -13.19
N VAL A 267 6.53 16.51 -12.10
CA VAL A 267 5.77 17.09 -10.98
C VAL A 267 6.58 18.16 -10.26
N GLU A 268 7.87 17.92 -10.02
CA GLU A 268 8.78 18.88 -9.40
C GLU A 268 8.97 20.14 -10.25
N ASP A 269 9.16 19.99 -11.56
CA ASP A 269 9.28 21.11 -12.50
C ASP A 269 7.97 21.90 -12.63
N ALA A 270 6.82 21.22 -12.64
CA ALA A 270 5.52 21.89 -12.59
C ALA A 270 5.36 22.68 -11.28
N GLY A 271 5.82 22.13 -10.15
CA GLY A 271 5.87 22.80 -8.86
C GLY A 271 6.81 24.01 -8.85
N ARG A 272 8.00 23.88 -9.48
CA ARG A 272 8.99 24.95 -9.61
C ARG A 272 8.50 26.08 -10.52
N LYS A 273 7.77 25.79 -11.60
CA LYS A 273 7.15 26.79 -12.48
C LYS A 273 5.97 27.52 -11.81
N ARG A 274 5.20 26.82 -10.95
CA ARG A 274 4.10 27.43 -10.17
C ARG A 274 4.61 28.34 -9.05
N ARG A 275 5.74 28.01 -8.44
CA ARG A 275 6.47 28.95 -7.59
C ARG A 275 7.01 30.05 -8.51
N LYS A 276 6.43 31.27 -8.44
CA LYS A 276 7.02 32.44 -9.11
C LYS A 276 8.53 32.40 -8.90
N PRO A 277 9.37 32.66 -9.93
CA PRO A 277 10.79 32.81 -9.70
C PRO A 277 10.90 33.88 -8.62
N LYS A 278 11.44 33.50 -7.46
CA LYS A 278 11.92 34.48 -6.49
C LYS A 278 12.87 35.32 -7.31
N ALA A 279 12.51 36.59 -7.54
CA ALA A 279 13.35 37.55 -8.25
C ALA A 279 14.78 37.31 -7.80
N GLU A 280 15.71 37.22 -8.75
CA GLU A 280 17.14 37.05 -8.47
C GLU A 280 17.44 37.84 -7.22
N ALA A 281 17.87 37.14 -6.16
CA ALA A 281 18.26 37.81 -4.95
C ALA A 281 19.29 38.86 -5.40
N ALA A 282 18.96 40.13 -5.16
CA ALA A 282 19.86 41.24 -5.44
C ALA A 282 21.27 40.80 -5.03
N PRO A 283 22.29 41.04 -5.87
CA PRO A 283 23.61 40.47 -5.68
C PRO A 283 24.00 40.68 -4.23
N ALA A 284 24.26 39.58 -3.52
CA ALA A 284 24.50 39.59 -2.09
C ALA A 284 25.43 40.76 -1.79
N ALA A 285 24.92 41.76 -1.06
CA ALA A 285 25.72 42.90 -0.65
C ALA A 285 26.99 42.31 -0.05
N LYS A 286 28.13 42.65 -0.65
CA LYS A 286 29.44 42.14 -0.24
C LYS A 286 29.49 42.15 1.29
N PRO A 287 29.95 41.07 1.96
CA PRO A 287 30.05 41.09 3.41
C PRO A 287 30.79 42.37 3.80
N ILE A 288 30.19 43.19 4.67
CA ILE A 288 30.75 44.49 5.06
C ILE A 288 32.08 44.20 5.75
N THR A 289 33.15 44.15 4.96
CA THR A 289 34.47 43.68 5.40
C THR A 289 35.19 44.81 6.14
N ASP A 290 34.82 46.07 5.86
CA ASP A 290 35.35 47.26 6.52
C ASP A 290 34.20 48.15 7.01
N LEU A 291 33.82 47.91 8.27
CA LEU A 291 32.74 48.61 8.96
C LEU A 291 32.99 50.13 9.11
N PRO A 292 34.22 50.61 9.41
CA PRO A 292 34.56 52.05 9.38
C PRO A 292 34.29 52.73 8.03
N ALA A 293 34.66 52.11 6.91
CA ALA A 293 34.43 52.70 5.59
C ALA A 293 32.93 52.75 5.22
N PHE A 294 32.17 51.75 5.66
CA PHE A 294 30.72 51.72 5.48
C PHE A 294 30.03 52.89 6.20
N TYR A 295 30.34 53.11 7.48
CA TYR A 295 29.76 54.22 8.25
C TYR A 295 30.28 55.58 7.79
N ALA A 296 31.55 55.69 7.38
CA ALA A 296 32.10 56.92 6.82
C ALA A 296 31.35 57.35 5.55
N ASN A 297 31.03 56.41 4.67
CA ASN A 297 30.24 56.68 3.48
C ASN A 297 28.84 57.19 3.84
N LEU A 298 28.21 56.61 4.86
CA LEU A 298 26.88 57.02 5.33
C LEU A 298 26.87 58.42 5.96
N VAL A 299 27.95 58.80 6.66
CA VAL A 299 28.16 60.15 7.20
C VAL A 299 28.42 61.18 6.08
N ASN A 300 29.15 60.80 5.04
CA ASN A 300 29.43 61.71 3.93
C ASN A 300 28.21 61.91 3.01
N LEU A 301 27.41 60.86 2.77
CA LEU A 301 26.26 60.85 1.86
C LEU A 301 24.91 61.33 2.45
N ASP A 302 24.90 61.99 3.61
CA ASP A 302 23.63 62.45 4.21
C ASP A 302 22.61 61.35 4.56
N GLY A 303 23.09 60.11 4.71
CA GLY A 303 22.26 58.97 5.08
C GLY A 303 21.78 59.00 6.52
N TYR A 304 20.70 58.25 6.77
CA TYR A 304 20.11 58.09 8.11
C TYR A 304 21.07 57.34 9.04
N LEU A 305 21.36 57.94 10.19
CA LEU A 305 22.24 57.38 11.23
C LEU A 305 21.48 57.35 12.56
N PRO A 306 21.23 56.16 13.16
CA PRO A 306 20.70 56.09 14.51
C PRO A 306 21.70 56.67 15.52
N VAL A 307 21.18 57.26 16.60
CA VAL A 307 21.95 58.04 17.59
C VAL A 307 23.07 57.23 18.27
N SER A 308 22.98 55.90 18.29
CA SER A 308 23.97 54.97 18.87
C SER A 308 24.78 54.17 17.84
N ALA A 309 24.65 54.48 16.53
CA ALA A 309 25.23 53.65 15.46
C ALA A 309 26.76 53.71 15.38
N ILE A 310 27.37 54.80 15.86
CA ILE A 310 28.81 55.03 15.77
C ILE A 310 29.38 55.09 17.19
N SER A 311 30.11 54.03 17.58
CA SER A 311 30.87 54.01 18.83
C SER A 311 32.06 54.97 18.76
N ASN A 312 32.58 55.39 19.92
CA ASN A 312 33.79 56.22 19.99
C ASN A 312 34.99 55.53 19.30
N THR A 313 35.12 54.21 19.46
CA THR A 313 36.15 53.41 18.77
C THR A 313 36.00 53.44 17.25
N MET A 314 34.76 53.44 16.74
CA MET A 314 34.48 53.55 15.31
C MET A 314 34.78 54.94 14.79
N ARG A 315 34.46 55.97 15.57
CA ARG A 315 34.76 57.37 15.26
C ARG A 315 36.25 57.61 15.12
N ASP A 316 37.04 57.15 16.09
CA ASP A 316 38.50 57.30 16.09
C ASP A 316 39.12 56.52 14.92
N ALA A 317 38.58 55.35 14.59
CA ALA A 317 39.00 54.58 13.41
C ALA A 317 38.70 55.29 12.09
N MET A 318 37.56 55.99 11.97
CA MET A 318 37.22 56.79 10.78
C MET A 318 38.09 58.05 10.66
N LEU A 319 38.34 58.75 11.77
CA LEU A 319 39.18 59.95 11.82
C LEU A 319 40.66 59.61 11.57
N GLY A 320 41.18 58.56 12.21
CA GLY A 320 42.57 58.12 12.07
C GLY A 320 42.90 57.61 10.66
N ARG A 321 41.90 57.14 9.91
CA ARG A 321 42.02 56.77 8.50
C ARG A 321 41.69 57.89 7.52
N GLY A 322 41.31 59.08 8.00
CA GLY A 322 40.95 60.23 7.17
C GLY A 322 39.69 60.05 6.32
N LEU A 323 38.79 59.11 6.70
CA LEU A 323 37.59 58.78 5.92
C LEU A 323 36.45 59.78 6.13
N VAL A 324 36.50 60.54 7.24
CA VAL A 324 35.55 61.59 7.61
C VAL A 324 36.30 62.70 8.33
N THR A 325 35.85 63.95 8.22
CA THR A 325 36.40 65.08 8.97
C THR A 325 35.70 65.27 10.32
N ALA A 326 36.43 65.78 11.32
CA ALA A 326 35.88 66.07 12.64
C ALA A 326 34.77 67.15 12.61
N GLU A 327 34.77 68.01 11.59
CA GLU A 327 33.70 68.99 11.35
C GLU A 327 32.43 68.30 10.86
N ARG A 328 32.55 67.38 9.90
CA ARG A 328 31.40 66.64 9.34
C ARG A 328 30.70 65.76 10.38
N LEU A 329 31.45 65.17 11.31
CA LEU A 329 30.85 64.41 12.42
C LEU A 329 30.07 65.31 13.39
N ARG A 330 30.60 66.51 13.68
CA ARG A 330 29.95 67.51 14.53
C ARG A 330 28.66 68.04 13.89
N GLU A 331 28.67 68.30 12.59
CA GLU A 331 27.46 68.67 11.82
C GLU A 331 26.36 67.61 11.92
N ARG A 332 26.74 66.33 11.99
CA ARG A 332 25.82 65.20 12.16
C ARG A 332 25.45 64.88 13.61
N GLY A 333 25.86 65.71 14.57
CA GLY A 333 25.54 65.55 15.99
C GLY A 333 26.33 64.45 16.70
N ILE A 334 27.39 63.94 16.08
CA ILE A 334 28.28 62.91 16.64
C ILE A 334 29.45 63.64 17.32
N ARG A 335 29.48 63.60 18.66
CA ARG A 335 30.47 64.29 19.50
C ARG A 335 31.66 63.42 19.83
#